data_AF-A0A644SU63-F1
#
_entry.id   AF-A0A644SU63-F1
#
_cell.length_a   1.000
_cell.length_b   1.000
_cell.length_c   1.000
_cell.angle_alpha   90.00
_cell.angle_beta   90.00
_cell.angle_gamma   90.00
#
_symmetry.space_group_name_H-M   'P 1'
#
loop_
_entity.id
_entity.type
_entity.pdbx_description
1 polymer ?
#
loop_
_entity_poly.entity_id
_entity_poly.type
_entity_poly.pdbx_seq_one_letter_code
_entity_poly.pdbx_strand_id
1 'polypeptide(L)'
;MTHTPIEDIRRRTNDSILLIITVILLAFVVEILASCLVVLTNENITILSISSLPFITLAFVLFYKFFLSNETIKINLRGIIAYEFIDNEATPIEIYGYSFNESFNTALESLFPKNKKYIKIFNNEDLNENFNTGLEFLFPKNEKYIKIFNNEETIEKDYNYNPEILNKKNIINSILEYLIIDKLSVHLDDYYAKNEIDEKKIKTITIEEFDSDTLENKIFSENKVLKNIIREEFEINLPMNSKIIRNKDNYIEINNNIFNITIIPDYRGFNEDINPILTDYDNTENQYPFYSIEVKISISLKGHFLFNDDYGWLDSFLEEIEEFVSIENLNKKLNPDLLICLSRIMK
;
A
#
# COMPACT_ATOMS: atom_id res chain seq x y z
N MET A 1 -6.70 17.46 11.34
CA MET A 1 -6.06 16.54 12.30
C MET A 1 -5.44 15.48 11.44
N THR A 2 -4.11 15.45 11.36
CA THR A 2 -3.36 14.43 10.63
C THR A 2 -3.64 13.09 11.30
N HIS A 3 -4.19 12.15 10.56
CA HIS A 3 -4.44 10.81 11.06
C HIS A 3 -3.10 10.06 11.02
N THR A 4 -2.46 9.82 12.16
CA THR A 4 -1.17 9.11 12.28
C THR A 4 -1.39 7.69 12.78
N PRO A 5 -1.86 6.77 11.91
CA PRO A 5 -2.28 5.43 12.34
C PRO A 5 -1.15 4.64 13.01
N ILE A 6 0.10 4.88 12.63
CA ILE A 6 1.26 4.17 13.17
C ILE A 6 1.63 4.72 14.54
N GLU A 7 1.60 6.04 14.74
CA GLU A 7 1.73 6.64 16.07
C GLU A 7 0.64 6.16 17.03
N ASP A 8 -0.61 6.06 16.57
CA ASP A 8 -1.72 5.54 17.36
C ASP A 8 -1.54 4.07 17.74
N ILE A 9 -0.99 3.24 16.84
CA ILE A 9 -0.58 1.88 17.17
C ILE A 9 0.51 1.92 18.24
N ARG A 10 1.58 2.66 18.01
CA ARG A 10 2.71 2.77 18.94
C ARG A 10 2.26 3.18 20.34
N ARG A 11 1.38 4.19 20.44
CA ARG A 11 0.81 4.66 21.71
C ARG A 11 0.02 3.56 22.41
N ARG A 12 -0.91 2.90 21.71
CA ARG A 12 -1.70 1.79 22.27
C ARG A 12 -0.82 0.63 22.73
N THR A 13 0.22 0.32 21.97
CA THR A 13 1.16 -0.74 22.34
C THR A 13 1.98 -0.36 23.57
N ASN A 14 2.44 0.89 23.68
CA ASN A 14 3.13 1.39 24.87
C ASN A 14 2.24 1.38 26.12
N ASP A 15 0.99 1.82 26.00
CA ASP A 15 0.01 1.79 27.09
C ASP A 15 -0.26 0.34 27.55
N SER A 16 -0.33 -0.60 26.60
CA SER A 16 -0.51 -2.03 26.90
C SER A 16 0.72 -2.63 27.60
N ILE A 17 1.94 -2.28 27.17
CA ILE A 17 3.18 -2.69 27.85
C ILE A 17 3.22 -2.14 29.28
N LEU A 18 2.90 -0.86 29.45
CA LEU A 18 2.87 -0.23 30.77
C LEU A 18 1.85 -0.92 31.68
N LEU A 19 0.68 -1.28 31.16
CA LEU A 19 -0.34 -2.02 31.90
C LEU A 19 0.18 -3.41 32.30
N ILE A 20 0.79 -4.15 31.37
CA ILE A 20 1.37 -5.48 31.65
C ILE A 20 2.45 -5.38 32.73
N ILE A 21 3.39 -4.44 32.61
CA ILE A 21 4.45 -4.21 33.62
C ILE A 21 3.81 -3.88 34.97
N THR A 22 2.81 -3.01 34.99
CA THR A 22 2.08 -2.63 36.22
C THR A 22 1.43 -3.84 36.87
N VAL A 23 0.78 -4.71 36.10
CA VAL A 23 0.14 -5.95 36.60
C VAL A 23 1.20 -6.93 37.13
N ILE A 24 2.33 -7.08 36.44
CA ILE A 24 3.45 -7.93 36.89
C ILE A 24 4.02 -7.42 38.21
N LEU A 25 4.28 -6.12 38.32
CA LEU A 25 4.79 -5.51 39.54
C LEU A 25 3.79 -5.64 40.69
N LEU A 26 2.49 -5.43 40.43
CA LEU A 26 1.45 -5.60 41.44
C LEU A 26 1.37 -7.05 41.91
N ALA A 27 1.40 -8.03 40.99
CA ALA A 27 1.41 -9.45 41.32
C ALA A 27 2.63 -9.80 42.19
N PHE A 28 3.80 -9.26 41.85
CA PHE A 28 5.03 -9.47 42.62
C PHE A 28 4.93 -8.89 44.04
N VAL A 29 4.35 -7.69 44.20
CA VAL A 29 4.13 -7.09 45.53
C VAL A 29 3.15 -7.94 46.36
N VAL A 30 2.06 -8.41 45.76
CA VAL A 30 1.09 -9.28 46.44
C VAL A 30 1.76 -10.59 46.90
N GLU A 31 2.62 -11.17 46.05
CA GLU A 31 3.36 -12.39 46.38
C GLU A 31 4.35 -12.19 47.53
N ILE A 32 5.06 -11.07 47.56
CA ILE A 32 5.95 -10.72 48.68
C ILE A 32 5.14 -10.59 49.98
N LEU A 33 4.00 -9.91 49.94
CA LEU A 33 3.13 -9.75 51.12
C LEU A 33 2.58 -11.09 51.62
N ALA A 34 2.14 -11.95 50.70
CA ALA A 34 1.69 -13.30 51.02
C ALA A 34 2.82 -14.14 51.64
N SER A 35 4.01 -14.07 51.08
CA SER A 35 5.20 -14.75 51.60
C SER A 35 5.54 -14.29 53.01
N CYS A 36 5.51 -12.99 53.28
CA CYS A 36 5.72 -12.43 54.62
C CYS A 36 4.67 -12.94 55.64
N LEU A 37 3.40 -13.03 55.26
CA LEU A 37 2.34 -13.56 56.12
C LEU A 37 2.54 -15.04 56.47
N VAL A 38 3.02 -15.85 55.53
CA VAL A 38 3.28 -17.28 55.77
C VAL A 38 4.47 -17.49 56.69
N VAL A 39 5.53 -16.67 56.55
CA VAL A 39 6.66 -16.67 57.50
C VAL A 39 6.17 -16.37 58.93
N LEU A 40 5.24 -15.44 59.10
CA LEU A 40 4.66 -15.10 60.40
C LEU A 40 3.81 -16.23 61.00
N THR A 41 3.21 -17.09 60.17
CA THR A 41 2.39 -18.23 60.61
C THR A 41 3.18 -19.51 60.81
N ASN A 42 4.50 -19.49 60.58
CA ASN A 42 5.42 -20.62 60.76
C ASN A 42 5.11 -21.82 59.85
N GLU A 43 4.48 -21.56 58.71
CA GLU A 43 4.18 -22.57 57.68
C GLU A 43 5.34 -22.73 56.68
N ASN A 44 5.35 -23.85 55.94
CA ASN A 44 6.45 -24.24 55.06
C ASN A 44 6.59 -23.32 53.83
N ILE A 45 7.64 -22.48 53.82
CA ILE A 45 8.00 -21.52 52.76
C ILE A 45 8.14 -22.17 51.37
N THR A 46 8.47 -23.46 51.30
CA THR A 46 8.70 -24.19 50.05
C THR A 46 7.46 -24.31 49.18
N ILE A 47 6.26 -24.36 49.75
CA ILE A 47 5.00 -24.52 49.01
C ILE A 47 4.69 -23.24 48.20
N LEU A 48 4.95 -22.05 48.77
CA LEU A 48 4.74 -20.75 48.11
C LEU A 48 5.68 -20.52 46.93
N SER A 49 6.95 -20.90 47.08
CA SER A 49 7.94 -20.73 46.01
C SER A 49 7.59 -21.56 44.77
N ILE A 50 6.94 -22.70 44.96
CA ILE A 50 6.49 -23.57 43.86
C ILE A 50 5.21 -23.00 43.22
N SER A 51 4.32 -22.36 43.99
CA SER A 51 3.07 -21.81 43.45
C SER A 51 3.24 -20.53 42.64
N SER A 52 4.34 -19.80 42.77
CA SER A 52 4.59 -18.55 42.01
C SER A 52 5.19 -18.78 40.61
N LEU A 53 5.89 -19.89 40.38
CA LEU A 53 6.51 -20.22 39.10
C LEU A 53 5.51 -20.26 37.91
N PRO A 54 4.28 -20.81 38.04
CA PRO A 54 3.27 -20.78 36.98
C PRO A 54 2.83 -19.38 36.58
N PHE A 55 2.77 -18.43 37.54
CA PHE A 55 2.33 -17.06 37.26
C PHE A 55 3.42 -16.26 36.54
N ILE A 56 4.68 -16.42 36.94
CA ILE A 56 5.82 -15.78 36.26
C ILE A 56 5.94 -16.31 34.83
N THR A 57 5.83 -17.62 34.65
CA THR A 57 5.87 -18.24 33.31
C THR A 57 4.70 -17.78 32.44
N LEU A 58 3.47 -17.72 32.98
CA LEU A 58 2.31 -17.18 32.26
C LEU A 58 2.51 -15.71 31.87
N ALA A 59 3.01 -14.88 32.78
CA ALA A 59 3.30 -13.48 32.49
C ALA A 59 4.35 -13.33 31.38
N PHE A 60 5.41 -14.14 31.42
CA PHE A 60 6.43 -14.15 30.38
C PHE A 60 5.88 -14.63 29.03
N VAL A 61 5.03 -15.65 29.02
CA VAL A 61 4.35 -16.14 27.80
C VAL A 61 3.43 -15.06 27.21
N LEU A 62 2.66 -14.37 28.04
CA LEU A 62 1.79 -13.26 27.60
C LEU A 62 2.61 -12.09 27.06
N PHE A 63 3.70 -11.73 27.75
CA PHE A 63 4.63 -10.69 27.30
C PHE A 63 5.28 -11.05 25.97
N TYR A 64 5.74 -12.30 25.82
CA TYR A 64 6.34 -12.79 24.58
C TYR A 64 5.34 -12.83 23.43
N LYS A 65 4.11 -13.32 23.67
CA LYS A 65 3.04 -13.33 22.67
C LYS A 65 2.65 -11.92 22.23
N PHE A 66 2.64 -10.97 23.16
CA PHE A 66 2.40 -9.56 22.87
C PHE A 66 3.52 -8.98 21.99
N PHE A 67 4.78 -9.29 22.30
CA PHE A 67 5.93 -8.85 21.50
C PHE A 67 5.96 -9.45 20.08
N LEU A 68 5.40 -10.65 19.91
CA LEU A 68 5.24 -11.30 18.60
C LEU A 68 3.99 -10.85 17.83
N SER A 69 3.10 -10.07 18.45
CA SER A 69 1.90 -9.59 17.76
C SER A 69 2.30 -8.58 16.70
N ASN A 70 1.97 -8.87 15.45
CA ASN A 70 2.13 -7.94 14.35
C ASN A 70 0.84 -7.14 14.18
N GLU A 71 0.96 -5.82 14.18
CA GLU A 71 -0.16 -4.93 13.90
C GLU A 71 -0.18 -4.59 12.42
N THR A 72 -1.35 -4.69 11.77
CA THR A 72 -1.47 -4.45 10.33
C THR A 72 -2.36 -3.25 10.06
N ILE A 73 -1.79 -2.21 9.46
CA ILE A 73 -2.54 -1.10 8.86
C ILE A 73 -2.86 -1.45 7.43
N LYS A 74 -4.04 -1.02 7.00
CA LYS A 74 -4.70 -1.47 5.80
C LYS A 74 -5.48 -0.30 5.24
N ILE A 75 -4.98 0.28 4.15
CA ILE A 75 -5.63 1.36 3.42
C ILE A 75 -6.03 0.88 2.03
N ASN A 76 -7.16 1.40 1.56
CA ASN A 76 -7.70 1.06 0.27
C ASN A 76 -8.06 2.34 -0.46
N LEU A 77 -7.26 2.68 -1.47
CA LEU A 77 -7.35 3.94 -2.19
C LEU A 77 -8.05 3.71 -3.52
N ARG A 78 -9.11 4.48 -3.76
CA ARG A 78 -9.79 4.50 -5.06
C ARG A 78 -9.30 5.69 -5.86
N GLY A 79 -8.91 5.43 -7.10
CA GLY A 79 -8.49 6.45 -8.03
C GLY A 79 -9.18 6.31 -9.38
N ILE A 80 -8.96 7.32 -10.22
CA ILE A 80 -9.45 7.35 -11.59
C ILE A 80 -8.27 7.61 -12.52
N ILE A 81 -8.28 6.97 -13.69
CA ILE A 81 -7.40 7.35 -14.80
C ILE A 81 -8.28 7.68 -16.00
N ALA A 82 -7.86 8.67 -16.79
CA ALA A 82 -8.63 9.15 -17.93
C ALA A 82 -7.74 9.30 -19.17
N TYR A 83 -8.13 8.59 -20.23
CA TYR A 83 -7.51 8.66 -21.54
C TYR A 83 -8.51 8.24 -22.61
N GLU A 84 -8.39 8.84 -23.79
CA GLU A 84 -9.14 8.49 -24.98
C GLU A 84 -8.21 7.87 -26.03
N PHE A 85 -8.78 7.15 -26.99
CA PHE A 85 -8.04 6.67 -28.14
C PHE A 85 -8.46 7.41 -29.40
N ILE A 86 -7.57 8.25 -29.92
CA ILE A 86 -7.76 8.96 -31.17
C ILE A 86 -6.74 8.43 -32.18
N ASP A 87 -7.20 7.95 -33.34
CA ASP A 87 -6.33 7.45 -34.42
C ASP A 87 -5.30 6.39 -34.01
N ASN A 88 -5.66 5.51 -33.07
CA ASN A 88 -4.78 4.50 -32.45
C ASN A 88 -3.72 5.06 -31.48
N GLU A 89 -3.83 6.31 -31.05
CA GLU A 89 -2.95 6.91 -30.05
C GLU A 89 -3.76 7.16 -28.77
N ALA A 90 -3.18 6.81 -27.62
CA ALA A 90 -3.80 7.16 -26.35
C ALA A 90 -3.56 8.64 -26.10
N THR A 91 -4.63 9.41 -26.13
CA THR A 91 -4.63 10.83 -25.81
C THR A 91 -5.05 10.99 -24.36
N PRO A 92 -4.18 11.52 -23.49
CA PRO A 92 -4.54 11.70 -22.10
C PRO A 92 -5.69 12.69 -21.96
N ILE A 93 -6.57 12.43 -21.02
CA ILE A 93 -7.60 13.39 -20.62
C ILE A 93 -7.17 13.97 -19.29
N GLU A 94 -7.09 15.29 -19.23
CA GLU A 94 -6.75 15.99 -18.00
C GLU A 94 -7.92 15.94 -17.01
N ILE A 95 -7.58 15.67 -15.75
CA ILE A 95 -8.49 15.80 -14.61
C ILE A 95 -7.91 16.89 -13.73
N TYR A 96 -8.59 18.03 -13.65
CA TYR A 96 -8.07 19.21 -13.00
C TYR A 96 -7.79 18.99 -11.51
N GLY A 97 -6.55 19.32 -11.10
CA GLY A 97 -6.09 19.20 -9.73
C GLY A 97 -5.82 17.75 -9.28
N TYR A 98 -5.76 16.80 -10.22
CA TYR A 98 -5.52 15.39 -9.92
C TYR A 98 -4.19 14.89 -10.47
N SER A 99 -3.13 15.16 -9.71
CA SER A 99 -1.74 14.86 -10.08
C SER A 99 -1.45 13.39 -10.37
N PHE A 100 -2.25 12.47 -9.79
CA PHE A 100 -2.14 11.05 -10.09
C PHE A 100 -2.45 10.73 -11.55
N ASN A 101 -3.54 11.29 -12.09
CA ASN A 101 -3.91 11.09 -13.49
C ASN A 101 -2.88 11.73 -14.43
N GLU A 102 -2.36 12.91 -14.09
CA GLU A 102 -1.26 13.55 -14.84
C GLU A 102 0.00 12.67 -14.89
N SER A 103 0.40 12.10 -13.75
CA SER A 103 1.57 11.21 -13.65
C SER A 103 1.35 9.92 -14.43
N PHE A 104 0.15 9.34 -14.35
CA PHE A 104 -0.24 8.17 -15.12
C PHE A 104 -0.17 8.43 -16.62
N ASN A 105 -0.74 9.55 -17.07
CA ASN A 105 -0.74 9.96 -18.46
C ASN A 105 0.68 10.20 -18.98
N THR A 106 1.54 10.85 -18.20
CA THR A 106 2.96 11.05 -18.53
C THR A 106 3.69 9.70 -18.70
N ALA A 107 3.43 8.74 -17.80
CA ALA A 107 4.01 7.41 -17.90
C ALA A 107 3.49 6.66 -19.14
N LEU A 108 2.19 6.79 -19.44
CA LEU A 108 1.54 6.18 -20.59
C LEU A 108 2.05 6.76 -21.93
N GLU A 109 2.17 8.07 -22.04
CA GLU A 109 2.76 8.77 -23.19
C GLU A 109 4.22 8.41 -23.39
N SER A 110 4.98 8.21 -22.31
CA SER A 110 6.36 7.76 -22.41
C SER A 110 6.45 6.34 -22.99
N LEU A 111 5.43 5.50 -22.76
CA LEU A 111 5.40 4.10 -23.17
C LEU A 111 5.10 3.86 -24.65
N PHE A 112 4.15 4.59 -25.22
CA PHE A 112 3.58 4.27 -26.53
C PHE A 112 4.45 4.59 -27.75
N PRO A 113 5.11 5.76 -27.87
CA PRO A 113 5.91 6.15 -29.05
C PRO A 113 6.98 5.13 -29.42
N LYS A 114 7.42 4.37 -28.43
CA LYS A 114 8.56 3.48 -28.51
C LYS A 114 8.15 2.01 -28.68
N ASN A 115 6.85 1.66 -28.60
CA ASN A 115 6.39 0.29 -28.75
C ASN A 115 5.00 0.15 -29.40
N LYS A 116 4.98 0.06 -30.74
CA LYS A 116 3.75 -0.20 -31.54
C LYS A 116 3.00 -1.47 -31.14
N LYS A 117 3.65 -2.44 -30.48
CA LYS A 117 3.00 -3.66 -29.96
C LYS A 117 2.06 -3.32 -28.81
N TYR A 118 2.44 -2.41 -27.91
CA TYR A 118 1.58 -2.00 -26.81
C TYR A 118 0.40 -1.19 -27.27
N ILE A 119 0.61 -0.27 -28.20
CA ILE A 119 -0.48 0.46 -28.84
C ILE A 119 -1.52 -0.53 -29.37
N LYS A 120 -1.11 -1.54 -30.16
CA LYS A 120 -2.04 -2.57 -30.66
C LYS A 120 -2.77 -3.35 -29.57
N ILE A 121 -2.10 -3.67 -28.47
CA ILE A 121 -2.70 -4.47 -27.37
C ILE A 121 -3.65 -3.62 -26.54
N PHE A 122 -3.34 -2.34 -26.40
CA PHE A 122 -4.15 -1.39 -25.66
C PHE A 122 -5.38 -0.95 -26.49
N ASN A 123 -5.25 -0.90 -27.82
CA ASN A 123 -6.30 -0.55 -28.79
C ASN A 123 -7.17 -1.72 -29.22
N ASN A 124 -6.68 -2.96 -29.16
CA ASN A 124 -7.49 -4.12 -29.47
C ASN A 124 -8.52 -4.32 -28.35
N GLU A 125 -9.66 -3.63 -28.49
CA GLU A 125 -10.90 -3.88 -27.74
C GLU A 125 -11.46 -5.29 -27.98
N ASP A 126 -10.89 -6.08 -28.90
CA ASP A 126 -11.27 -7.47 -29.19
C ASP A 126 -10.99 -8.48 -28.06
N LEU A 127 -10.64 -8.02 -26.87
CA LEU A 127 -11.09 -8.69 -25.64
C LEU A 127 -12.47 -8.18 -25.23
N ASN A 128 -13.41 -8.22 -26.18
CA ASN A 128 -14.81 -8.50 -25.95
C ASN A 128 -14.91 -9.84 -25.21
N GLU A 129 -14.50 -9.86 -23.93
CA GLU A 129 -15.18 -10.69 -22.96
C GLU A 129 -16.66 -10.32 -23.09
N ASN A 130 -17.48 -11.35 -23.24
CA ASN A 130 -18.93 -11.34 -23.33
C ASN A 130 -19.63 -10.46 -22.27
N PHE A 131 -19.52 -9.13 -22.35
CA PHE A 131 -20.18 -8.17 -21.45
C PHE A 131 -21.67 -7.99 -21.77
N ASN A 132 -22.20 -8.73 -22.75
CA ASN A 132 -23.62 -8.76 -23.12
C ASN A 132 -24.47 -9.77 -22.32
N THR A 133 -23.97 -10.36 -21.24
CA THR A 133 -24.80 -11.18 -20.33
C THR A 133 -24.72 -10.69 -18.90
N GLY A 134 -25.68 -9.85 -18.52
CA GLY A 134 -26.04 -9.60 -17.12
C GLY A 134 -25.06 -8.69 -16.36
N LEU A 135 -25.48 -7.44 -16.18
CA LEU A 135 -24.90 -6.38 -15.34
C LEU A 135 -24.75 -6.72 -13.83
N GLU A 136 -24.77 -8.00 -13.45
CA GLU A 136 -24.56 -8.49 -12.08
C GLU A 136 -23.47 -9.57 -11.95
N PHE A 137 -22.82 -10.01 -13.05
CA PHE A 137 -21.96 -11.21 -13.03
C PHE A 137 -20.49 -11.06 -13.48
N LEU A 138 -20.01 -9.88 -13.91
CA LEU A 138 -18.68 -9.75 -14.54
C LEU A 138 -17.64 -8.89 -13.82
N PHE A 139 -17.96 -8.35 -12.65
CA PHE A 139 -16.93 -8.04 -11.68
C PHE A 139 -17.23 -8.95 -10.50
N PRO A 140 -16.69 -10.19 -10.44
CA PRO A 140 -16.60 -10.82 -9.14
C PRO A 140 -15.90 -9.77 -8.29
N LYS A 141 -16.61 -9.20 -7.29
CA LYS A 141 -15.96 -8.63 -6.12
C LYS A 141 -14.84 -9.62 -5.86
N ASN A 142 -13.61 -9.16 -6.01
CA ASN A 142 -12.46 -10.05 -5.94
C ASN A 142 -12.31 -10.40 -4.45
N GLU A 143 -13.25 -11.20 -3.92
CA GLU A 143 -13.33 -11.69 -2.54
C GLU A 143 -12.08 -12.51 -2.21
N LYS A 144 -11.32 -12.87 -3.24
CA LYS A 144 -9.97 -13.45 -3.20
C LYS A 144 -8.88 -12.54 -2.62
N TYR A 145 -8.89 -11.25 -2.91
CA TYR A 145 -7.87 -10.31 -2.39
C TYR A 145 -8.15 -9.91 -0.94
N ILE A 146 -9.39 -10.12 -0.49
CA ILE A 146 -9.83 -9.81 0.87
C ILE A 146 -9.06 -10.68 1.89
N LYS A 147 -8.62 -11.88 1.54
CA LYS A 147 -7.97 -12.81 2.49
C LYS A 147 -6.55 -12.37 2.92
N ILE A 148 -5.72 -11.88 1.99
CA ILE A 148 -4.40 -11.27 2.32
C ILE A 148 -4.61 -9.99 3.12
N PHE A 149 -5.58 -9.17 2.71
CA PHE A 149 -5.96 -7.96 3.43
C PHE A 149 -6.74 -8.26 4.73
N ASN A 150 -7.06 -9.50 5.10
CA ASN A 150 -7.78 -9.82 6.33
C ASN A 150 -7.06 -10.82 7.26
N ASN A 151 -5.79 -11.17 7.00
CA ASN A 151 -5.03 -12.20 7.75
C ASN A 151 -5.63 -13.61 7.66
N GLU A 152 -6.36 -13.96 6.61
CA GLU A 152 -6.82 -15.34 6.39
C GLU A 152 -5.83 -16.12 5.52
N GLU A 153 -5.31 -17.22 6.05
CA GLU A 153 -4.17 -18.02 5.59
C GLU A 153 -4.40 -18.82 4.28
N THR A 154 -5.27 -18.37 3.38
CA THR A 154 -5.45 -19.01 2.06
C THR A 154 -5.36 -17.99 0.94
N ILE A 155 -4.20 -17.97 0.29
CA ILE A 155 -3.99 -17.34 -1.03
C ILE A 155 -4.87 -18.09 -2.01
N GLU A 156 -6.04 -17.54 -2.27
CA GLU A 156 -6.87 -18.03 -3.36
C GLU A 156 -6.53 -17.17 -4.59
N LYS A 157 -5.63 -17.72 -5.41
CA LYS A 157 -5.02 -17.14 -6.62
C LYS A 157 -6.03 -16.41 -7.51
N ASP A 158 -5.75 -15.18 -7.90
CA ASP A 158 -6.46 -14.57 -9.03
C ASP A 158 -6.07 -15.36 -10.29
N TYR A 159 -6.98 -16.21 -10.79
CA TYR A 159 -6.68 -17.10 -11.92
C TYR A 159 -6.48 -16.32 -13.24
N ASN A 160 -6.70 -15.00 -13.27
CA ASN A 160 -6.58 -14.18 -14.48
C ASN A 160 -5.37 -13.23 -14.51
N TYR A 161 -4.67 -12.98 -13.39
CA TYR A 161 -3.41 -12.26 -13.47
C TYR A 161 -2.27 -13.22 -13.81
N ASN A 162 -1.69 -13.04 -14.98
CA ASN A 162 -0.46 -13.69 -15.36
C ASN A 162 0.53 -12.62 -15.85
N PRO A 163 1.61 -12.33 -15.10
CA PRO A 163 2.58 -11.29 -15.48
C PRO A 163 3.32 -11.60 -16.79
N GLU A 164 3.24 -12.84 -17.28
CA GLU A 164 3.80 -13.22 -18.57
C GLU A 164 2.89 -12.88 -19.76
N ILE A 165 1.60 -12.62 -19.51
CA ILE A 165 0.63 -12.25 -20.54
C ILE A 165 0.66 -10.75 -20.74
N LEU A 166 0.89 -10.33 -21.97
CA LEU A 166 0.85 -8.92 -22.32
C LEU A 166 -0.59 -8.52 -22.69
N ASN A 167 -1.29 -7.87 -21.76
CA ASN A 167 -2.65 -7.36 -21.93
C ASN A 167 -2.81 -5.96 -21.31
N LYS A 168 -3.93 -5.28 -21.58
CA LYS A 168 -4.24 -3.92 -21.08
C LYS A 168 -4.17 -3.83 -19.55
N LYS A 169 -4.81 -4.76 -18.83
CA LYS A 169 -4.82 -4.80 -17.36
C LYS A 169 -3.39 -4.83 -16.78
N ASN A 170 -2.53 -5.70 -17.32
CA ASN A 170 -1.17 -5.86 -16.84
C ASN A 170 -0.29 -4.63 -17.15
N ILE A 171 -0.50 -3.97 -18.30
CA ILE A 171 0.19 -2.71 -18.62
C ILE A 171 -0.22 -1.63 -17.62
N ILE A 172 -1.53 -1.45 -17.40
CA ILE A 172 -2.02 -0.44 -16.45
C ILE A 172 -1.51 -0.73 -15.04
N ASN A 173 -1.67 -1.95 -14.54
CA ASN A 173 -1.18 -2.34 -13.20
C ASN A 173 0.33 -2.12 -13.04
N SER A 174 1.11 -2.34 -14.11
CA SER A 174 2.55 -2.07 -14.12
C SER A 174 2.87 -0.58 -14.00
N ILE A 175 2.10 0.28 -14.66
CA ILE A 175 2.23 1.73 -14.54
C ILE A 175 1.83 2.17 -13.12
N LEU A 176 0.70 1.68 -12.61
CA LEU A 176 0.23 1.98 -11.25
C LEU A 176 1.29 1.63 -10.20
N GLU A 177 1.86 0.43 -10.30
CA GLU A 177 2.97 0.00 -9.48
C GLU A 177 4.14 0.97 -9.55
N TYR A 178 4.59 1.31 -10.76
CA TYR A 178 5.71 2.24 -10.95
C TYR A 178 5.45 3.58 -10.25
N LEU A 179 4.27 4.17 -10.46
CA LEU A 179 3.92 5.45 -9.84
C LEU A 179 3.93 5.41 -8.31
N ILE A 180 3.47 4.30 -7.71
CA ILE A 180 3.45 4.17 -6.25
C ILE A 180 4.87 4.02 -5.69
N ILE A 181 5.73 3.22 -6.33
CA ILE A 181 7.12 3.08 -5.87
C ILE A 181 7.89 4.38 -6.11
N ASP A 182 7.68 5.05 -7.24
CA ASP A 182 8.28 6.35 -7.54
C ASP A 182 7.89 7.39 -6.49
N LYS A 183 6.60 7.47 -6.15
CA LYS A 183 6.11 8.34 -5.09
C LYS A 183 6.72 8.01 -3.73
N LEU A 184 6.86 6.72 -3.40
CA LEU A 184 7.55 6.26 -2.19
C LEU A 184 9.02 6.67 -2.19
N SER A 185 9.70 6.58 -3.33
CA SER A 185 11.11 6.92 -3.46
C SER A 185 11.35 8.40 -3.17
N VAL A 186 10.61 9.27 -3.87
CA VAL A 186 10.67 10.73 -3.68
C VAL A 186 10.37 11.09 -2.22
N HIS A 187 9.34 10.49 -1.62
CA HIS A 187 8.98 10.71 -0.23
C HIS A 187 10.10 10.35 0.75
N LEU A 188 10.75 9.21 0.53
CA LEU A 188 11.84 8.75 1.40
C LEU A 188 13.06 9.64 1.30
N ASP A 189 13.42 10.06 0.09
CA ASP A 189 14.53 10.98 -0.14
C ASP A 189 14.29 12.32 0.59
N ASP A 190 13.10 12.90 0.42
CA ASP A 190 12.69 14.12 1.10
C ASP A 190 12.69 13.95 2.62
N TYR A 191 12.16 12.83 3.12
CA TYR A 191 12.11 12.55 4.55
C TYR A 191 13.51 12.37 5.16
N TYR A 192 14.39 11.61 4.52
CA TYR A 192 15.74 11.36 5.01
C TYR A 192 16.59 12.62 4.98
N ALA A 193 16.47 13.43 3.92
CA ALA A 193 17.13 14.72 3.84
C ALA A 193 16.66 15.67 4.96
N LYS A 194 15.34 15.74 5.20
CA LYS A 194 14.75 16.63 6.20
C LYS A 194 15.06 16.23 7.65
N ASN A 195 15.17 14.93 7.94
CA ASN A 195 15.38 14.41 9.29
C ASN A 195 16.84 14.05 9.58
N GLU A 196 17.77 14.35 8.66
CA GLU A 196 19.22 14.09 8.81
C GLU A 196 19.51 12.63 9.20
N ILE A 197 18.80 11.67 8.57
CA ILE A 197 18.98 10.25 8.85
C ILE A 197 20.39 9.80 8.43
N ASP A 198 21.09 9.07 9.30
CA ASP A 198 22.42 8.53 9.03
C ASP A 198 22.39 7.62 7.79
N GLU A 199 23.17 7.97 6.76
CA GLU A 199 23.31 7.21 5.51
C GLU A 199 23.64 5.74 5.75
N LYS A 200 24.31 5.39 6.87
CA LYS A 200 24.62 4.00 7.23
C LYS A 200 23.37 3.16 7.56
N LYS A 201 22.25 3.80 7.87
CA LYS A 201 20.96 3.16 8.11
C LYS A 201 20.12 3.03 6.84
N ILE A 202 20.62 3.54 5.70
CA ILE A 202 19.93 3.55 4.42
C ILE A 202 20.63 2.55 3.49
N LYS A 203 19.82 1.85 2.70
CA LYS A 203 20.26 0.99 1.61
C LYS A 203 19.58 1.50 0.34
N THR A 204 20.39 1.97 -0.60
CA THR A 204 19.93 2.20 -1.97
C THR A 204 19.70 0.86 -2.64
N ILE A 205 18.47 0.61 -3.08
CA ILE A 205 18.10 -0.58 -3.86
C ILE A 205 17.92 -0.13 -5.30
N THR A 206 18.73 -0.69 -6.18
CA THR A 206 18.56 -0.52 -7.63
C THR A 206 17.58 -1.57 -8.15
N ILE A 207 17.00 -1.32 -9.32
CA ILE A 207 16.11 -2.30 -9.98
C ILE A 207 16.79 -3.67 -10.20
N GLU A 208 18.11 -3.72 -10.35
CA GLU A 208 18.83 -4.98 -10.55
C GLU A 208 18.80 -5.87 -9.30
N GLU A 209 18.59 -5.28 -8.12
CA GLU A 209 18.43 -5.99 -6.85
C GLU A 209 16.98 -6.38 -6.54
N PHE A 210 16.01 -5.95 -7.35
CA PHE A 210 14.66 -6.51 -7.29
C PHE A 210 14.80 -7.97 -7.70
N ASP A 211 14.48 -8.88 -6.77
CA ASP A 211 14.85 -10.29 -6.82
C ASP A 211 14.65 -10.88 -8.24
N SER A 212 15.73 -11.34 -8.87
CA SER A 212 15.80 -11.62 -10.31
C SER A 212 14.84 -12.72 -10.76
N ASP A 213 14.38 -13.54 -9.83
CA ASP A 213 13.39 -14.61 -10.05
C ASP A 213 11.94 -14.09 -10.03
N THR A 214 11.72 -12.82 -9.66
CA THR A 214 10.39 -12.22 -9.44
C THR A 214 9.97 -11.16 -10.45
N LEU A 215 10.91 -10.56 -11.19
CA LEU A 215 10.62 -9.66 -12.31
C LEU A 215 10.31 -10.43 -13.62
N GLU A 216 9.57 -11.53 -13.53
CA GLU A 216 8.96 -12.24 -14.66
C GLU A 216 7.82 -11.45 -15.33
N ASN A 217 7.68 -10.16 -15.03
CA ASN A 217 6.81 -9.31 -15.82
C ASN A 217 7.53 -9.01 -17.15
N LYS A 218 7.19 -9.78 -18.19
CA LYS A 218 7.71 -9.61 -19.57
C LYS A 218 7.65 -8.16 -20.04
N ILE A 219 6.71 -7.37 -19.49
CA ILE A 219 6.56 -5.94 -19.73
C ILE A 219 7.83 -5.17 -19.36
N PHE A 220 8.44 -5.43 -18.19
CA PHE A 220 9.66 -4.74 -17.74
C PHE A 220 10.96 -5.42 -18.22
N SER A 221 10.95 -6.74 -18.41
CA SER A 221 12.16 -7.50 -18.77
C SER A 221 12.47 -7.48 -20.27
N GLU A 222 11.47 -7.58 -21.16
CA GLU A 222 11.68 -7.61 -22.62
C GLU A 222 11.71 -6.21 -23.25
N ASN A 223 11.20 -5.20 -22.56
CA ASN A 223 11.08 -3.88 -23.13
C ASN A 223 12.29 -3.01 -22.78
N LYS A 224 13.24 -2.92 -23.74
CA LYS A 224 14.42 -2.05 -23.68
C LYS A 224 14.11 -0.55 -23.50
N VAL A 225 12.83 -0.17 -23.60
CA VAL A 225 12.36 1.21 -23.47
C VAL A 225 11.70 1.47 -22.12
N LEU A 226 10.87 0.56 -21.59
CA LEU A 226 10.53 0.59 -20.17
C LEU A 226 11.83 0.48 -19.36
N LYS A 227 12.79 -0.30 -19.87
CA LYS A 227 14.16 -0.29 -19.39
C LYS A 227 14.81 1.10 -19.41
N ASN A 228 14.56 1.96 -20.38
CA ASN A 228 15.20 3.27 -20.43
C ASN A 228 14.37 4.39 -19.77
N ILE A 229 13.05 4.25 -19.67
CA ILE A 229 12.17 5.20 -18.96
C ILE A 229 12.17 4.91 -17.46
N ILE A 230 12.27 3.62 -17.09
CA ILE A 230 12.21 3.15 -15.70
C ILE A 230 13.59 2.72 -15.17
N ARG A 231 14.57 2.27 -15.98
CA ARG A 231 15.88 1.78 -15.46
C ARG A 231 17.10 2.70 -15.63
N GLU A 232 17.04 3.87 -16.26
CA GLU A 232 18.29 4.66 -16.33
C GLU A 232 18.68 5.28 -14.96
N GLU A 233 17.75 5.52 -14.04
CA GLU A 233 18.06 6.13 -12.72
C GLU A 233 17.18 5.68 -11.53
N PHE A 234 16.33 4.67 -11.68
CA PHE A 234 15.43 4.31 -10.56
C PHE A 234 16.19 3.62 -9.42
N GLU A 235 16.49 4.44 -8.42
CA GLU A 235 17.12 4.10 -7.17
C GLU A 235 16.16 4.45 -6.05
N ILE A 236 15.87 3.49 -5.17
CA ILE A 236 15.06 3.76 -3.98
C ILE A 236 15.90 3.59 -2.73
N ASN A 237 15.94 4.64 -1.92
CA ASN A 237 16.62 4.64 -0.65
C ASN A 237 15.68 4.07 0.43
N LEU A 238 15.90 2.81 0.82
CA LEU A 238 15.12 2.14 1.86
C LEU A 238 15.91 1.98 3.16
N PRO A 239 15.24 1.71 4.30
CA PRO A 239 15.93 1.36 5.53
C PRO A 239 16.84 0.13 5.35
N MET A 240 17.94 0.07 6.09
CA MET A 240 18.90 -1.01 6.01
C MET A 240 18.23 -2.37 6.23
N ASN A 241 18.70 -3.39 5.50
CA ASN A 241 18.12 -4.74 5.44
C ASN A 241 16.74 -4.84 4.77
N SER A 242 16.26 -3.78 4.14
CA SER A 242 15.05 -3.89 3.31
C SER A 242 15.30 -4.72 2.05
N LYS A 243 14.26 -5.42 1.62
CA LYS A 243 14.20 -6.17 0.36
C LYS A 243 12.90 -5.87 -0.35
N ILE A 244 12.97 -5.66 -1.65
CA ILE A 244 11.79 -5.50 -2.50
C ILE A 244 11.58 -6.80 -3.26
N ILE A 245 10.39 -7.37 -3.12
CA ILE A 245 9.99 -8.62 -3.75
C ILE A 245 8.75 -8.34 -4.57
N ARG A 246 8.74 -8.76 -5.84
CA ARG A 246 7.54 -8.72 -6.68
C ARG A 246 6.87 -10.09 -6.65
N ASN A 247 5.64 -10.21 -6.22
CA ASN A 247 4.97 -11.51 -6.30
C ASN A 247 4.39 -11.75 -7.70
N LYS A 248 4.26 -13.02 -8.08
CA LYS A 248 3.55 -13.47 -9.29
C LYS A 248 2.07 -13.07 -9.27
N ASP A 249 1.50 -12.86 -8.09
CA ASP A 249 0.10 -12.45 -7.87
C ASP A 249 -0.13 -10.91 -7.95
N ASN A 250 0.67 -10.18 -8.75
CA ASN A 250 0.53 -8.73 -8.99
C ASN A 250 0.63 -7.82 -7.76
N TYR A 251 1.54 -8.12 -6.84
CA TYR A 251 1.80 -7.22 -5.73
C TYR A 251 3.27 -7.07 -5.45
N ILE A 252 3.62 -5.95 -4.82
CA ILE A 252 4.98 -5.67 -4.36
C ILE A 252 5.00 -5.80 -2.86
N GLU A 253 6.07 -6.39 -2.37
CA GLU A 253 6.33 -6.57 -0.96
C GLU A 253 7.68 -5.93 -0.61
N ILE A 254 7.65 -4.93 0.27
CA ILE A 254 8.85 -4.30 0.84
C ILE A 254 9.03 -4.86 2.25
N ASN A 255 9.95 -5.81 2.35
CA ASN A 255 10.24 -6.55 3.56
C ASN A 255 11.41 -5.97 4.31
N ASN A 256 11.21 -5.65 5.58
CA ASN A 256 12.24 -5.19 6.50
C ASN A 256 12.18 -5.99 7.82
N ASN A 257 13.19 -5.90 8.69
CA ASN A 257 13.14 -6.55 10.01
C ASN A 257 12.11 -5.90 10.94
N ILE A 258 11.67 -4.68 10.66
CA ILE A 258 10.76 -3.89 11.49
C ILE A 258 9.35 -3.77 10.88
N PHE A 259 9.22 -3.78 9.56
CA PHE A 259 7.91 -3.73 8.90
C PHE A 259 7.85 -4.64 7.66
N ASN A 260 6.64 -4.82 7.16
CA ASN A 260 6.37 -5.34 5.82
C ASN A 260 5.32 -4.45 5.14
N ILE A 261 5.62 -3.92 3.96
CA ILE A 261 4.67 -3.15 3.14
C ILE A 261 4.24 -4.00 1.97
N THR A 262 2.96 -4.21 1.79
CA THR A 262 2.37 -4.86 0.63
C THR A 262 1.58 -3.84 -0.18
N ILE A 263 1.90 -3.70 -1.46
CA ILE A 263 1.24 -2.78 -2.41
C ILE A 263 0.59 -3.62 -3.50
N ILE A 264 -0.73 -3.49 -3.66
CA ILE A 264 -1.53 -4.24 -4.63
C ILE A 264 -2.26 -3.24 -5.54
N PRO A 265 -1.74 -2.95 -6.74
CA PRO A 265 -2.45 -2.18 -7.75
C PRO A 265 -3.47 -3.05 -8.48
N ASP A 266 -4.69 -2.54 -8.66
CA ASP A 266 -5.78 -3.24 -9.34
C ASP A 266 -6.59 -2.30 -10.24
N TYR A 267 -6.42 -2.47 -11.55
CA TYR A 267 -7.30 -1.89 -12.55
C TYR A 267 -8.66 -2.61 -12.56
N ARG A 268 -9.72 -1.86 -12.25
CA ARG A 268 -11.09 -2.37 -12.08
C ARG A 268 -11.96 -2.26 -13.32
N GLY A 269 -11.55 -1.48 -14.32
CA GLY A 269 -12.28 -1.33 -15.57
C GLY A 269 -12.87 0.06 -15.78
N PHE A 270 -14.04 0.13 -16.40
CA PHE A 270 -14.62 1.35 -16.99
C PHE A 270 -15.78 1.93 -16.17
N ASN A 271 -16.26 3.11 -16.60
CA ASN A 271 -17.49 3.78 -16.15
C ASN A 271 -17.43 4.32 -14.73
N GLU A 272 -16.28 4.87 -14.34
CA GLU A 272 -16.23 5.59 -13.08
C GLU A 272 -16.80 7.00 -13.24
N ASP A 273 -17.77 7.36 -12.39
CA ASP A 273 -18.46 8.64 -12.46
C ASP A 273 -17.55 9.74 -11.91
N ILE A 274 -17.18 10.69 -12.77
CA ILE A 274 -16.40 11.86 -12.39
C ILE A 274 -17.23 13.11 -12.57
N ASN A 275 -17.06 14.07 -11.66
CA ASN A 275 -17.72 15.36 -11.80
C ASN A 275 -17.26 16.03 -13.11
N PRO A 276 -18.17 16.35 -14.04
CA PRO A 276 -17.79 16.93 -15.33
C PRO A 276 -17.01 18.25 -15.21
N ILE A 277 -17.13 18.98 -14.10
CA ILE A 277 -16.38 20.24 -13.90
C ILE A 277 -14.87 19.99 -13.74
N LEU A 278 -14.47 18.75 -13.43
CA LEU A 278 -13.07 18.36 -13.29
C LEU A 278 -12.40 18.05 -14.62
N THR A 279 -13.11 18.12 -15.74
CA THR A 279 -12.57 17.74 -17.04
C THR A 279 -13.18 18.62 -18.13
N ASP A 280 -12.37 18.98 -19.12
CA ASP A 280 -12.87 19.67 -20.32
C ASP A 280 -13.44 18.70 -21.36
N TYR A 281 -13.57 17.42 -21.00
CA TYR A 281 -14.08 16.38 -21.89
C TYR A 281 -15.60 16.53 -22.09
N ASP A 282 -16.00 16.88 -23.31
CA ASP A 282 -17.41 17.05 -23.67
C ASP A 282 -18.04 15.69 -24.04
N ASN A 283 -18.84 15.14 -23.12
CA ASN A 283 -19.43 13.78 -23.13
C ASN A 283 -20.48 13.52 -24.23
N THR A 284 -20.33 14.14 -25.40
CA THR A 284 -21.36 14.13 -26.46
C THR A 284 -21.46 12.82 -27.22
N GLU A 285 -20.46 11.93 -27.14
CA GLU A 285 -20.41 10.67 -27.91
C GLU A 285 -20.16 9.40 -27.05
N ASN A 286 -21.05 9.08 -26.10
CA ASN A 286 -21.27 7.71 -25.52
C ASN A 286 -20.07 6.84 -25.07
N GLN A 287 -18.83 7.34 -25.06
CA GLN A 287 -17.65 6.67 -24.54
C GLN A 287 -17.27 7.37 -23.25
N TYR A 288 -17.21 6.62 -22.15
CA TYR A 288 -16.70 7.11 -20.88
C TYR A 288 -15.22 6.74 -20.80
N PRO A 289 -14.29 7.68 -21.06
CA PRO A 289 -12.85 7.43 -21.04
C PRO A 289 -12.30 7.37 -19.60
N PHE A 290 -13.17 7.23 -18.60
CA PHE A 290 -12.84 7.21 -17.18
C PHE A 290 -12.81 5.78 -16.67
N TYR A 291 -11.68 5.45 -16.07
CA TYR A 291 -11.41 4.10 -15.61
C TYR A 291 -11.13 4.07 -14.12
N SER A 292 -11.74 3.10 -13.46
CA SER A 292 -11.58 2.87 -12.03
C SER A 292 -10.30 2.09 -11.75
N ILE A 293 -9.54 2.58 -10.78
CA ILE A 293 -8.39 1.87 -10.21
C ILE A 293 -8.54 1.76 -8.70
N GLU A 294 -7.89 0.75 -8.14
CA GLU A 294 -7.77 0.57 -6.71
C GLU A 294 -6.32 0.27 -6.35
N VAL A 295 -5.82 0.93 -5.30
CA VAL A 295 -4.50 0.68 -4.75
C VAL A 295 -4.67 0.29 -3.29
N LYS A 296 -4.38 -0.97 -2.97
CA LYS A 296 -4.40 -1.46 -1.58
C LYS A 296 -2.99 -1.43 -1.05
N ILE A 297 -2.80 -0.78 0.09
CA ILE A 297 -1.53 -0.77 0.81
C ILE A 297 -1.77 -1.37 2.18
N SER A 298 -0.99 -2.38 2.53
CA SER A 298 -0.96 -2.96 3.87
C SER A 298 0.42 -2.81 4.48
N ILE A 299 0.50 -2.29 5.69
CA ILE A 299 1.73 -2.13 6.45
C ILE A 299 1.62 -2.99 7.70
N SER A 300 2.41 -4.05 7.78
CA SER A 300 2.52 -4.89 8.96
C SER A 300 3.74 -4.47 9.78
N LEU A 301 3.51 -4.00 11.00
CA LEU A 301 4.55 -3.60 11.94
C LEU A 301 4.91 -4.77 12.84
N LYS A 302 6.21 -5.04 12.98
CA LYS A 302 6.76 -6.09 13.85
C LYS A 302 7.05 -5.50 15.23
N GLY A 303 7.07 -6.32 16.29
CA GLY A 303 7.22 -5.84 17.68
C GLY A 303 8.44 -4.95 17.97
N HIS A 304 9.52 -5.07 17.20
CA HIS A 304 10.70 -4.19 17.32
C HIS A 304 10.45 -2.73 16.88
N PHE A 305 9.36 -2.46 16.16
CA PHE A 305 8.98 -1.12 15.69
C PHE A 305 8.85 -0.09 16.81
N LEU A 306 8.45 -0.53 18.01
CA LEU A 306 8.15 0.34 19.15
C LEU A 306 9.35 1.13 19.67
N PHE A 307 10.57 0.67 19.39
CA PHE A 307 11.79 1.26 19.93
C PHE A 307 12.54 2.13 18.92
N ASN A 308 11.98 2.37 17.74
CA ASN A 308 12.70 3.05 16.67
C ASN A 308 11.88 4.21 16.09
N ASP A 309 12.36 5.43 16.32
CA ASP A 309 11.70 6.67 15.88
C ASP A 309 11.98 7.01 14.40
N ASP A 310 12.92 6.32 13.76
CA ASP A 310 13.35 6.57 12.37
C ASP A 310 12.28 6.24 11.31
N TYR A 311 11.11 5.72 11.72
CA TYR A 311 10.05 5.24 10.82
C TYR A 311 8.82 6.15 10.75
N GLY A 312 8.92 7.40 11.21
CA GLY A 312 7.84 8.39 11.07
C GLY A 312 7.43 8.65 9.62
N TRP A 313 8.30 8.34 8.66
CA TRP A 313 7.99 8.45 7.22
C TRP A 313 6.81 7.60 6.77
N LEU A 314 6.51 6.48 7.46
CA LEU A 314 5.41 5.61 7.06
C LEU A 314 4.05 6.32 7.21
N ASP A 315 3.85 7.10 8.27
CA ASP A 315 2.61 7.85 8.46
C ASP A 315 2.48 8.97 7.44
N SER A 316 3.56 9.74 7.23
CA SER A 316 3.54 10.82 6.23
C SER A 316 3.41 10.26 4.81
N PHE A 317 3.95 9.07 4.53
CA PHE A 317 3.78 8.41 3.23
C PHE A 317 2.33 7.98 3.03
N LEU A 318 1.69 7.40 4.05
CA LEU A 318 0.27 7.01 3.99
C LEU A 318 -0.62 8.23 3.70
N GLU A 319 -0.37 9.37 4.33
CA GLU A 319 -1.10 10.61 4.07
C GLU A 319 -0.86 11.11 2.64
N GLU A 320 0.40 11.15 2.21
CA GLU A 320 0.77 11.63 0.88
C GLU A 320 0.23 10.74 -0.24
N ILE A 321 0.29 9.42 -0.09
CA ILE A 321 -0.23 8.49 -1.10
C ILE A 321 -1.76 8.52 -1.13
N GLU A 322 -2.42 8.73 0.01
CA GLU A 322 -3.87 8.95 0.05
C GLU A 322 -4.25 10.24 -0.67
N GLU A 323 -3.52 11.34 -0.46
CA GLU A 323 -3.75 12.59 -1.17
C GLU A 323 -3.48 12.48 -2.68
N PHE A 324 -2.46 11.73 -3.05
CA PHE A 324 -2.08 11.49 -4.44
C PHE A 324 -3.15 10.67 -5.17
N VAL A 325 -3.50 9.49 -4.66
CA VAL A 325 -4.35 8.52 -5.39
C VAL A 325 -5.84 8.78 -5.19
N SER A 326 -6.29 9.25 -4.02
CA SER A 326 -7.71 9.22 -3.64
C SER A 326 -8.57 10.25 -4.38
N ILE A 327 -9.48 9.76 -5.23
CA ILE A 327 -10.51 10.60 -5.86
C ILE A 327 -11.46 11.23 -4.82
N GLU A 328 -11.67 10.56 -3.68
CA GLU A 328 -12.50 11.10 -2.61
C GLU A 328 -11.87 12.35 -2.01
N ASN A 329 -10.54 12.40 -1.90
CA ASN A 329 -9.84 13.57 -1.39
C ASN A 329 -9.84 14.72 -2.41
N LEU A 330 -9.75 14.43 -3.71
CA LEU A 330 -9.99 15.43 -4.75
C LEU A 330 -11.39 16.03 -4.61
N ASN A 331 -12.42 15.19 -4.49
CA ASN A 331 -13.80 15.63 -4.33
C ASN A 331 -14.03 16.46 -3.06
N LYS A 332 -13.33 16.16 -1.96
CA LYS A 332 -13.38 16.97 -0.72
C LYS A 332 -12.72 18.34 -0.88
N LYS A 333 -11.63 18.44 -1.67
CA LYS A 333 -10.92 19.72 -1.93
C LYS A 333 -11.76 20.68 -2.76
N LEU A 334 -12.61 20.15 -3.64
CA LEU A 334 -13.54 20.94 -4.43
C LEU A 334 -14.64 21.50 -3.53
N ASN A 335 -14.51 22.77 -3.14
CA ASN A 335 -15.59 23.46 -2.45
C ASN A 335 -16.84 23.49 -3.37
N PRO A 336 -18.03 23.06 -2.92
CA PRO A 336 -19.25 23.13 -3.72
C PRO A 336 -19.54 24.54 -4.27
N ASP A 337 -19.14 25.60 -3.56
CA ASP A 337 -19.28 26.98 -4.03
C ASP A 337 -18.33 27.32 -5.20
N LEU A 338 -17.14 26.73 -5.22
CA LEU A 338 -16.18 26.86 -6.34
C LEU A 338 -16.67 26.10 -7.57
N LEU A 339 -17.29 24.93 -7.40
CA LEU A 339 -17.94 24.19 -8.48
C LEU A 339 -19.08 25.00 -9.12
N ILE A 340 -19.88 25.72 -8.32
CA ILE A 340 -20.93 26.62 -8.81
C ILE A 340 -20.32 27.83 -9.56
N CYS A 341 -19.19 28.36 -9.11
CA CYS A 341 -18.51 29.47 -9.79
C CYS A 341 -17.85 29.02 -11.10
N LEU A 342 -17.13 27.90 -11.13
CA LEU A 342 -16.47 27.36 -12.32
C LEU A 342 -17.47 26.98 -13.41
N SER A 343 -18.56 26.30 -13.05
CA SER A 343 -19.63 25.95 -13.99
C SER A 343 -20.38 27.15 -14.58
N ARG A 344 -20.27 28.34 -13.97
CA ARG A 344 -20.79 29.61 -14.51
C ARG A 344 -19.81 30.34 -15.44
N ILE A 345 -18.51 30.04 -15.35
CA ILE A 345 -17.46 30.64 -16.17
C ILE A 345 -17.23 29.83 -17.46
N MET A 346 -17.42 28.51 -17.39
CA MET A 346 -17.23 27.60 -18.54
C MET A 346 -18.45 27.46 -19.47
N LYS A 347 -19.59 28.09 -19.14
CA LYS A 347 -20.74 28.26 -20.04
C LYS A 347 -20.69 29.62 -20.71
#